data_AF-A0AAT9SWC3-F1
#
_entry.id   AF-A0AAT9SWC3-F1
#
_cell.length_a   1.000
_cell.length_b   1.000
_cell.length_c   1.000
_cell.angle_alpha   90.00
_cell.angle_beta   90.00
_cell.angle_gamma   90.00
#
_symmetry.space_group_name_H-M   'P 1'
#
loop_
_entity.id
_entity.type
_entity.pdbx_description
1 polymer ?
#
loop_
_entity_poly.entity_id
_entity_poly.type
_entity_poly.pdbx_seq_one_letter_code
_entity_poly.pdbx_strand_id
1 'polypeptide(L)'
;MRRATRRLGQIYDDAIAPLGLKATQFGLLVAIDGLTEDGKGPTLNEIAARQLIQISALTHALRPLVRDGLVALHADLEDRRSKRAVLTPAGEGRLQQAVSHWAQANGRVEATLGPGVAEGLRALADLISSESFLDAYRSGRPLDPPRRG
;
A
#
# COMPACT_ATOMS: atom_id res chain seq x y z
N MET A 1 1.56 18.96 -7.24
CA MET A 1 1.42 17.54 -6.81
C MET A 1 2.64 16.67 -7.11
N ARG A 2 3.00 16.36 -8.37
CA ARG A 2 4.08 15.38 -8.68
C ARG A 2 5.42 15.59 -7.94
N ARG A 3 5.90 16.83 -7.80
CA ARG A 3 7.13 17.14 -7.04
C ARG A 3 6.99 16.82 -5.54
N ALA A 4 5.85 17.16 -4.95
CA ALA A 4 5.56 16.90 -3.54
C ALA A 4 5.46 15.38 -3.28
N THR A 5 4.73 14.65 -4.13
CA THR A 5 4.63 13.18 -4.05
C THR A 5 6.01 12.52 -4.13
N ARG A 6 6.88 12.98 -5.05
CA ARG A 6 8.26 12.47 -5.14
C ARG A 6 9.08 12.77 -3.88
N ARG A 7 8.94 13.96 -3.31
CA ARG A 7 9.64 14.33 -2.07
C ARG A 7 9.19 13.49 -0.89
N LEU A 8 7.87 13.30 -0.72
CA LEU A 8 7.34 12.40 0.32
C LEU A 8 7.77 10.95 0.08
N GLY A 9 7.73 10.48 -1.17
CA GLY A 9 8.22 9.15 -1.54
C GLY A 9 9.68 8.93 -1.13
N GLN A 10 10.57 9.91 -1.39
CA GLN A 10 11.97 9.85 -0.96
C GLN A 10 12.11 9.76 0.56
N ILE A 11 11.36 10.57 1.32
CA ILE A 11 11.37 10.53 2.78
C ILE A 11 10.98 9.14 3.29
N TYR A 12 9.95 8.54 2.69
CA TYR A 12 9.49 7.22 3.10
C TYR A 12 10.40 6.09 2.64
N ASP A 13 10.99 6.17 1.45
CA ASP A 13 12.01 5.25 0.99
C ASP A 13 13.23 5.28 1.92
N ASP A 14 13.72 6.47 2.29
CA ASP A 14 14.85 6.64 3.21
C ASP A 14 14.58 6.06 4.60
N ALA A 15 13.34 6.18 5.09
CA ALA A 15 12.95 5.70 6.42
C ALA A 15 13.02 4.17 6.56
N ILE A 16 12.70 3.45 5.50
CA ILE A 16 12.64 1.98 5.48
C ILE A 16 13.84 1.34 4.76
N ALA A 17 14.68 2.13 4.10
CA ALA A 17 15.92 1.67 3.48
C ALA A 17 16.82 0.81 4.41
N PRO A 18 16.94 1.09 5.73
CA PRO A 18 17.70 0.22 6.65
C PRO A 18 17.18 -1.22 6.72
N LEU A 19 15.92 -1.44 6.36
CA LEU A 19 15.29 -2.76 6.33
C LEU A 19 15.45 -3.46 4.97
N GLY A 20 16.21 -2.87 4.04
CA GLY A 20 16.37 -3.38 2.67
C GLY A 20 15.08 -3.32 1.84
N LEU A 21 14.14 -2.44 2.20
CA LEU A 21 12.86 -2.28 1.53
C LEU A 21 12.74 -0.92 0.82
N LYS A 22 11.82 -0.86 -0.15
CA LYS A 22 11.27 0.37 -0.75
C LYS A 22 9.84 0.61 -0.27
N ALA A 23 9.35 1.84 -0.38
CA ALA A 23 8.01 2.22 0.10
C ALA A 23 6.91 1.47 -0.65
N THR A 24 7.14 1.22 -1.93
CA THR A 24 6.26 0.39 -2.77
C THR A 24 6.23 -1.06 -2.31
N GLN A 25 7.36 -1.63 -1.89
CA GLN A 25 7.43 -2.99 -1.35
C GLN A 25 6.75 -3.08 0.01
N PHE A 26 6.97 -2.10 0.89
CA PHE A 26 6.24 -1.98 2.15
C PHE A 26 4.72 -1.92 1.92
N GLY A 27 4.26 -1.10 0.97
CA GLY A 27 2.84 -1.03 0.61
C GLY A 27 2.25 -2.37 0.15
N LEU A 28 3.03 -3.20 -0.56
CA LEU A 28 2.59 -4.55 -0.92
C LEU A 28 2.49 -5.49 0.28
N LEU A 29 3.45 -5.40 1.23
CA LEU A 29 3.38 -6.21 2.46
C LEU A 29 2.15 -5.84 3.28
N VAL A 30 1.87 -4.54 3.45
CA VAL A 30 0.65 -4.04 4.12
C VAL A 30 -0.61 -4.52 3.40
N ALA A 31 -0.62 -4.49 2.07
CA ALA A 31 -1.77 -4.94 1.29
C ALA A 31 -2.02 -6.44 1.42
N ILE A 32 -0.97 -7.26 1.44
CA ILE A 32 -1.09 -8.72 1.64
C ILE A 32 -1.59 -9.00 3.05
N ASP A 33 -1.00 -8.36 4.06
CA ASP A 33 -1.39 -8.50 5.47
C ASP A 33 -2.86 -8.13 5.69
N GLY A 34 -3.26 -6.92 5.26
CA GLY A 34 -4.62 -6.42 5.46
C GLY A 34 -5.71 -7.09 4.63
N LEU A 35 -5.35 -7.92 3.65
CA LEU A 35 -6.29 -8.75 2.86
C LEU A 35 -6.22 -10.23 3.23
N THR A 36 -5.37 -10.62 4.18
CA THR A 36 -5.28 -12.01 4.64
C THR A 36 -6.41 -12.30 5.61
N GLU A 37 -7.21 -13.32 5.31
CA GLU A 37 -8.35 -13.74 6.13
C GLU A 37 -8.16 -15.20 6.53
N ASP A 38 -8.28 -15.52 7.82
CA ASP A 38 -8.14 -16.88 8.36
C ASP A 38 -6.85 -17.62 7.91
N GLY A 39 -5.75 -16.87 7.76
CA GLY A 39 -4.46 -17.40 7.28
C GLY A 39 -4.40 -17.68 5.77
N LYS A 40 -5.48 -17.40 5.03
CA LYS A 40 -5.55 -17.47 3.57
C LYS A 40 -5.20 -16.09 2.99
N GLY A 41 -4.03 -16.01 2.35
CA GLY A 41 -3.61 -14.77 1.69
C GLY A 41 -4.42 -14.45 0.43
N PRO A 42 -4.42 -13.18 -0.01
CA PRO A 42 -5.15 -12.73 -1.19
C PRO A 42 -4.57 -13.30 -2.48
N THR A 43 -5.44 -13.47 -3.48
CA THR A 43 -5.05 -13.70 -4.86
C THR A 43 -4.30 -12.48 -5.43
N LEU A 44 -3.46 -12.71 -6.43
CA LEU A 44 -2.77 -11.60 -7.10
C LEU A 44 -3.73 -10.62 -7.77
N ASN A 45 -4.93 -11.07 -8.19
CA ASN A 45 -5.94 -10.18 -8.75
C ASN A 45 -6.53 -9.24 -7.69
N GLU A 46 -6.81 -9.75 -6.49
CA GLU A 46 -7.30 -8.93 -5.38
C GLU A 46 -6.28 -7.86 -4.98
N ILE A 47 -4.99 -8.23 -4.89
CA ILE A 47 -3.92 -7.26 -4.60
C ILE A 47 -3.81 -6.23 -5.73
N ALA A 48 -3.84 -6.66 -6.99
CA ALA A 48 -3.74 -5.77 -8.14
C ALA A 48 -4.89 -4.76 -8.19
N ALA A 49 -6.12 -5.22 -7.94
CA ALA A 49 -7.30 -4.37 -7.82
C ALA A 49 -7.14 -3.37 -6.67
N ARG A 50 -6.73 -3.83 -5.48
CA ARG A 50 -6.54 -2.97 -4.29
C ARG A 50 -5.46 -1.91 -4.49
N GLN A 51 -4.40 -2.24 -5.23
CA GLN A 51 -3.27 -1.35 -5.51
C GLN A 51 -3.48 -0.49 -6.76
N LEU A 52 -4.59 -0.68 -7.49
CA LEU A 52 -4.91 0.01 -8.75
C LEU A 52 -3.80 -0.16 -9.82
N ILE A 53 -3.19 -1.34 -9.89
CA ILE A 53 -2.14 -1.69 -10.85
C ILE A 53 -2.50 -2.92 -11.68
N GLN A 54 -1.85 -3.08 -12.83
CA GLN A 54 -1.98 -4.27 -13.65
C GLN A 54 -1.28 -5.48 -13.00
N ILE A 55 -1.80 -6.68 -13.22
CA ILE A 55 -1.22 -7.92 -12.66
C ILE A 55 0.23 -8.16 -13.13
N SER A 56 0.60 -7.74 -14.34
CA SER A 56 1.97 -7.81 -14.85
C SER A 56 2.93 -6.91 -14.06
N ALA A 57 2.48 -5.72 -13.65
CA ALA A 57 3.26 -4.81 -12.81
C ALA A 57 3.37 -5.35 -11.38
N LEU A 58 2.29 -5.88 -10.82
CA LEU A 58 2.29 -6.51 -9.50
C LEU A 58 3.26 -7.70 -9.45
N THR A 59 3.18 -8.61 -10.41
CA THR A 59 4.07 -9.78 -10.46
C THR A 59 5.53 -9.39 -10.56
N HIS A 60 5.88 -8.33 -11.30
CA HIS A 60 7.24 -7.78 -11.31
C HIS A 60 7.63 -7.20 -9.94
N ALA A 61 6.73 -6.46 -9.29
CA ALA A 61 6.98 -5.84 -7.99
C ALA A 61 7.13 -6.87 -6.84
N LEU A 62 6.47 -8.03 -6.94
CA LEU A 62 6.56 -9.12 -5.96
C LEU A 62 7.84 -9.96 -6.08
N ARG A 63 8.50 -10.01 -7.24
CA ARG A 63 9.74 -10.80 -7.44
C ARG A 63 10.80 -10.59 -6.35
N PRO A 64 11.21 -9.36 -6.00
CA PRO A 64 12.19 -9.16 -4.94
C PRO A 64 11.69 -9.65 -3.57
N LEU A 65 10.40 -9.45 -3.24
CA LEU A 65 9.83 -9.91 -1.97
C LEU A 65 9.80 -11.44 -1.86
N VAL A 66 9.55 -12.14 -2.97
CA VAL A 66 9.61 -13.60 -3.03
C VAL A 66 11.05 -14.10 -2.97
N ARG A 67 11.96 -13.48 -3.74
CA ARG A 67 13.39 -13.79 -3.73
C ARG A 67 13.99 -13.67 -2.33
N ASP A 68 13.60 -12.62 -1.60
CA ASP A 68 14.11 -12.33 -0.26
C ASP A 68 13.37 -13.12 0.84
N GLY A 69 12.46 -14.02 0.45
CA GLY A 69 11.75 -14.91 1.36
C GLY A 69 10.73 -14.20 2.25
N LEU A 70 10.30 -12.98 1.91
CA LEU A 70 9.31 -12.21 2.66
C LEU A 70 7.87 -12.58 2.26
N VAL A 71 7.67 -13.02 1.02
CA VAL A 71 6.38 -13.44 0.49
C VAL A 71 6.50 -14.82 -0.15
N ALA A 72 5.55 -15.70 0.16
CA ALA A 72 5.37 -16.97 -0.52
C ALA A 72 4.19 -16.87 -1.52
N LEU A 73 4.33 -17.54 -2.67
CA LEU A 73 3.25 -17.68 -3.65
C LEU A 73 2.76 -19.13 -3.67
N HIS A 74 1.50 -19.33 -3.35
CA HIS A 74 0.84 -20.65 -3.39
C HIS A 74 -0.16 -20.71 -4.53
N ALA A 75 -0.37 -21.89 -5.11
CA ALA A 75 -1.50 -22.09 -6.02
C ALA A 75 -2.81 -21.95 -5.25
N ASP A 76 -3.83 -21.36 -5.86
CA ASP A 76 -5.16 -21.38 -5.27
C ASP A 76 -5.74 -22.79 -5.34
N LEU A 77 -6.39 -23.23 -4.24
CA LEU A 77 -6.98 -24.57 -4.16
C LEU A 77 -8.24 -24.67 -5.02
N GLU A 78 -8.94 -23.55 -5.21
CA GLU A 78 -10.20 -23.46 -5.97
C GLU A 78 -9.96 -23.18 -7.46
N ASP A 79 -8.86 -22.48 -7.79
CA ASP A 79 -8.43 -22.24 -9.17
C ASP A 79 -6.90 -22.33 -9.30
N ARG A 80 -6.40 -23.47 -9.79
CA ARG A 80 -4.95 -23.70 -9.97
C ARG A 80 -4.28 -22.73 -10.95
N ARG A 81 -5.03 -21.94 -11.71
CA ARG A 81 -4.49 -20.87 -12.57
C ARG A 81 -4.21 -19.59 -11.79
N SER A 82 -4.82 -19.43 -10.62
CA SER A 82 -4.60 -18.31 -9.70
C SER A 82 -3.50 -18.63 -8.69
N LYS A 83 -2.82 -17.57 -8.23
CA LYS A 83 -1.83 -17.64 -7.16
C LYS A 83 -2.26 -16.74 -6.01
N ARG A 84 -2.00 -17.19 -4.79
CA ARG A 84 -2.18 -16.43 -3.55
C ARG A 84 -0.84 -16.02 -2.99
N ALA A 85 -0.74 -14.79 -2.51
CA ALA A 85 0.44 -14.27 -1.83
C ALA A 85 0.22 -14.34 -0.32
N VAL A 86 1.19 -14.89 0.41
CA VAL A 86 1.15 -15.01 1.87
C VAL A 86 2.46 -14.44 2.42
N LEU A 87 2.39 -13.68 3.52
CA LEU A 87 3.59 -13.28 4.23
C LEU A 87 4.23 -14.51 4.88
N THR A 88 5.54 -14.65 4.75
CA THR A 88 6.26 -15.65 5.55
C THR A 88 6.45 -15.11 6.97
N PRO A 89 6.87 -15.94 7.95
CA PRO A 89 7.24 -15.42 9.27
C PRO A 89 8.33 -14.33 9.21
N ALA A 90 9.26 -14.43 8.24
CA ALA A 90 10.24 -13.39 7.98
C ALA A 90 9.61 -12.11 7.39
N GLY A 91 8.61 -12.27 6.52
CA GLY A 91 7.80 -11.19 5.96
C GLY A 91 7.00 -10.43 7.01
N GLU A 92 6.33 -11.15 7.91
CA GLU A 92 5.58 -10.57 9.03
C GLU A 92 6.50 -9.78 9.97
N GLY A 93 7.62 -10.38 10.39
CA GLY A 93 8.61 -9.70 11.23
C GLY A 93 9.18 -8.45 10.55
N ARG A 94 9.44 -8.52 9.24
CA ARG A 94 9.91 -7.38 8.45
C ARG A 94 8.84 -6.30 8.32
N LEU A 95 7.57 -6.67 8.14
CA LEU A 95 6.45 -5.75 8.06
C LEU A 95 6.31 -4.98 9.39
N GLN A 96 6.36 -5.66 10.53
CA GLN A 96 6.28 -5.01 11.84
C GLN A 96 7.39 -3.97 12.05
N GLN A 97 8.63 -4.31 11.66
CA GLN A 97 9.74 -3.35 11.68
C GLN A 97 9.45 -2.15 10.76
N ALA A 98 8.99 -2.41 9.54
CA ALA A 98 8.70 -1.36 8.57
C ALA A 98 7.56 -0.43 9.01
N VAL A 99 6.51 -0.95 9.66
CA VAL A 99 5.43 -0.15 10.25
C VAL A 99 5.97 0.83 11.29
N SER A 100 6.91 0.41 12.14
CA SER A 100 7.53 1.28 13.14
C SER A 100 8.33 2.42 12.50
N HIS A 101 9.19 2.10 11.52
CA HIS A 101 9.97 3.09 10.78
C HIS A 101 9.07 4.07 10.01
N TRP A 102 8.01 3.54 9.37
CA TRP A 102 7.02 4.33 8.67
C TRP A 102 6.30 5.30 9.61
N ALA A 103 5.82 4.82 10.75
CA ALA A 103 5.12 5.64 11.73
C ALA A 103 6.00 6.76 12.26
N GLN A 104 7.29 6.49 12.52
CA GLN A 104 8.24 7.53 12.92
C GLN A 104 8.43 8.59 11.83
N ALA A 105 8.59 8.18 10.58
CA ALA A 105 8.75 9.11 9.46
C ALA A 105 7.49 9.95 9.24
N ASN A 106 6.32 9.33 9.25
CA ASN A 106 5.04 10.02 9.14
C ASN A 106 4.83 11.01 10.30
N GLY A 107 5.11 10.60 11.54
CA GLY A 107 5.04 11.49 12.70
C GLY A 107 5.95 12.73 12.57
N ARG A 108 7.16 12.56 12.01
CA ARG A 108 8.05 13.70 11.72
C ARG A 108 7.50 14.61 10.61
N VAL A 109 6.89 14.05 9.58
CA VAL A 109 6.22 14.84 8.53
C VAL A 109 5.07 15.64 9.12
N GLU A 110 4.21 15.01 9.92
CA GLU A 110 3.08 15.67 10.57
C GLU A 110 3.51 16.77 11.53
N ALA A 111 4.53 16.52 12.36
CA ALA A 111 5.09 17.52 13.25
C ALA A 111 5.68 18.73 12.48
N THR A 112 6.28 18.48 11.31
CA THR A 112 6.84 19.55 10.45
C THR A 112 5.74 20.38 9.78
N LEU A 113 4.64 19.75 9.40
CA LEU A 113 3.48 20.43 8.78
C LEU A 113 2.63 21.19 9.81
N GLY A 114 2.60 20.71 11.06
CA GLY A 114 1.67 21.15 12.08
C GLY A 114 0.29 20.47 11.94
N PRO A 115 -0.48 20.37 13.04
CA PRO A 115 -1.64 19.48 13.13
C PRO A 115 -2.75 19.79 12.10
N GLY A 116 -3.10 21.07 11.91
CA GLY A 116 -4.17 21.43 10.97
C GLY A 116 -3.82 21.18 9.50
N VAL A 117 -2.56 21.44 9.11
CA VAL A 117 -2.08 21.16 7.74
C VAL A 117 -1.95 19.67 7.52
N ALA A 118 -1.46 18.92 8.51
CA ALA A 118 -1.37 17.47 8.47
C ALA A 118 -2.76 16.82 8.33
N GLU A 119 -3.73 17.29 9.09
CA GLU A 119 -5.12 16.83 9.00
C GLU A 119 -5.72 17.10 7.62
N GLY A 120 -5.59 18.33 7.12
CA GLY A 120 -6.05 18.68 5.77
C GLY A 120 -5.38 17.84 4.67
N LEU A 121 -4.08 17.56 4.81
CA LEU A 121 -3.36 16.70 3.87
C LEU A 121 -3.90 15.27 3.87
N ARG A 122 -4.13 14.68 5.05
CA ARG A 122 -4.71 13.32 5.16
C ARG A 122 -6.10 13.27 4.57
N ALA A 123 -6.98 14.20 4.94
CA ALA A 123 -8.35 14.23 4.43
C ALA A 123 -8.39 14.35 2.90
N LEU A 124 -7.53 15.18 2.31
CA LEU A 124 -7.42 15.30 0.85
C LEU A 124 -6.82 14.04 0.22
N ALA A 125 -5.81 13.43 0.83
CA ALA A 125 -5.21 12.18 0.35
C ALA A 125 -6.22 11.03 0.35
N ASP A 126 -6.98 10.87 1.43
CA ASP A 126 -8.03 9.86 1.55
C ASP A 126 -9.13 10.08 0.51
N LEU A 127 -9.53 11.34 0.31
CA LEU A 127 -10.53 11.70 -0.69
C LEU A 127 -10.07 11.31 -2.11
N ILE A 128 -8.85 11.71 -2.52
CA ILE A 128 -8.36 11.40 -3.88
C ILE A 128 -8.06 9.91 -4.09
N SER A 129 -7.86 9.15 -3.01
CA SER A 129 -7.65 7.70 -3.04
C SER A 129 -8.94 6.89 -3.05
N SER A 130 -10.10 7.54 -2.92
CA SER A 130 -11.40 6.86 -2.88
C SER A 130 -11.93 6.49 -4.28
N GLU A 131 -12.72 5.41 -4.35
CA GLU A 131 -13.43 5.02 -5.58
C GLU A 131 -14.43 6.09 -6.03
N SER A 132 -15.10 6.76 -5.08
CA SER A 132 -16.05 7.84 -5.40
C SER A 132 -15.38 9.01 -6.12
N PHE A 133 -14.14 9.36 -5.74
CA PHE A 133 -13.35 10.34 -6.47
C PHE A 133 -13.03 9.89 -7.88
N LEU A 134 -12.60 8.64 -8.05
CA LEU A 134 -12.23 8.10 -9.35
C LEU A 134 -13.44 8.03 -10.31
N ASP A 135 -14.61 7.64 -9.80
CA ASP A 135 -15.86 7.58 -10.56
C ASP A 135 -16.38 8.97 -10.96
N ALA A 136 -16.33 9.94 -10.03
CA ALA A 136 -16.67 11.33 -10.33
C ALA A 136 -15.75 11.89 -11.43
N TYR A 137 -14.44 11.66 -11.32
CA TYR A 137 -13.45 12.08 -12.31
C TYR A 137 -13.69 11.44 -13.69
N ARG A 138 -13.91 10.12 -13.75
CA ARG A 138 -14.18 9.39 -15.00
C ARG A 138 -15.50 9.79 -15.66
N SER A 139 -16.51 10.15 -14.86
CA SER A 139 -17.82 10.59 -15.37
C SER A 139 -17.92 12.09 -15.66
N GLY A 140 -16.85 12.87 -15.41
CA GLY A 140 -16.83 14.31 -15.65
C GLY A 140 -17.78 15.10 -14.75
N ARG A 141 -18.16 14.55 -13.59
CA ARG A 141 -19.08 15.18 -12.64
C ARG A 141 -18.35 15.66 -11.39
N PRO A 142 -18.83 16.73 -10.72
CA PRO A 142 -18.32 17.11 -9.41
C PRO A 142 -18.49 15.97 -8.40
N LEU A 143 -17.60 15.91 -7.42
CA LEU A 143 -17.74 15.00 -6.29
C LEU A 143 -18.95 15.42 -5.45
N ASP A 144 -19.84 14.48 -5.13
CA ASP A 144 -20.96 14.76 -4.23
C ASP A 144 -20.40 15.18 -2.85
N PRO A 145 -20.94 16.23 -2.23
CA PRO A 145 -20.51 16.62 -0.89
C PRO A 145 -20.73 15.44 0.07
N PRO A 146 -19.82 15.20 1.02
CA PRO A 146 -20.00 14.14 2.01
C PRO A 146 -21.34 14.38 2.73
N ARG A 147 -22.19 13.35 2.78
CA ARG A 147 -23.45 13.41 3.53
C ARG A 147 -23.10 13.72 4.98
N ARG A 148 -23.49 14.89 5.47
CA ARG A 148 -23.36 15.24 6.89
C ARG A 148 -24.26 14.28 7.67
N GLY A 149 -23.66 13.32 8.37
CA GLY A 149 -24.29 12.55 9.44
C GLY A 149 -24.36 13.36 10.72
#